data_AF-E0S5U9-F1
#
_entry.id   AF-E0S5U9-F1
#
_cell.length_a   1.000
_cell.length_b   1.000
_cell.length_c   1.000
_cell.angle_alpha   90.00
_cell.angle_beta   90.00
_cell.angle_gamma   90.00
#
_symmetry.space_group_name_H-M   'P 1'
#
loop_
_entity.id
_entity.type
_entity.pdbx_description
1 polymer ?
#
loop_
_entity_poly.entity_id
_entity_poly.type
_entity_poly.pdbx_seq_one_letter_code
_entity_poly.pdbx_strand_id
1 'polypeptide(L)'
;MKRNYIQELSTKHLVCDYERIKREYLRYKAKNIDTLEYVDDAMLAVYEHAFFFNFTKTKFSKKDLPKEVKPRILKAALEEVKKKYVPNKSTEEKGLVCNLYSITNTLSFQ
;
A
#
# COMPACT_ATOMS: atom_id res chain seq x y z
N MET A 1 -17.41 -13.58 -2.48
CA MET A 1 -16.77 -12.45 -1.77
C MET A 1 -15.55 -12.01 -2.55
N LYS A 2 -15.42 -10.72 -2.92
CA LYS A 2 -14.20 -10.19 -3.55
C LYS A 2 -13.05 -10.23 -2.53
N ARG A 3 -11.90 -10.81 -2.88
CA ARG A 3 -10.69 -10.82 -2.03
C ARG A 3 -10.22 -9.38 -1.77
N ASN A 4 -9.73 -9.12 -0.56
CA ASN A 4 -9.19 -7.82 -0.16
C ASN A 4 -7.69 -7.99 0.09
N TYR A 5 -6.87 -7.81 -0.95
CA TYR A 5 -5.45 -8.16 -0.87
C TYR A 5 -4.69 -7.21 0.07
N ILE A 6 -5.10 -5.94 0.19
CA ILE A 6 -4.49 -5.00 1.13
C ILE A 6 -4.64 -5.50 2.58
N GLN A 7 -5.82 -6.00 2.95
CA GLN A 7 -6.04 -6.52 4.30
C GLN A 7 -5.26 -7.81 4.54
N GLU A 8 -5.27 -8.75 3.58
CA GLU A 8 -4.49 -10.00 3.66
C GLU A 8 -2.99 -9.72 3.82
N LEU A 9 -2.44 -8.83 2.99
CA LEU A 9 -1.04 -8.40 3.06
C LEU A 9 -0.73 -7.70 4.38
N SER A 10 -1.64 -6.88 4.88
CA SER A 10 -1.43 -6.16 6.14
C SER A 10 -1.39 -7.11 7.33
N THR A 11 -2.30 -8.10 7.39
CA THR A 11 -2.27 -9.13 8.43
C THR A 11 -0.98 -9.94 8.37
N LYS A 12 -0.55 -10.33 7.16
CA LYS A 12 0.67 -11.12 6.95
C LYS A 12 1.96 -10.38 7.31
N HIS A 13 2.00 -9.07 7.02
CA HIS A 13 3.18 -8.24 7.26
C HIS A 13 3.09 -7.42 8.55
N LEU A 14 2.11 -7.70 9.41
CA LEU A 14 1.89 -7.02 10.70
C LEU A 14 1.77 -5.48 10.55
N VAL A 15 1.11 -5.04 9.48
CA VAL A 15 0.82 -3.62 9.25
C VAL A 15 -0.51 -3.27 9.92
N CYS A 16 -0.43 -2.51 11.02
CA CYS A 16 -1.61 -2.14 11.81
C CYS A 16 -2.55 -1.16 11.07
N ASP A 17 -2.02 -0.27 10.23
CA ASP A 17 -2.79 0.80 9.57
C ASP A 17 -3.40 0.39 8.22
N TYR A 18 -3.90 -0.84 8.09
CA TYR A 18 -4.42 -1.34 6.81
C TYR A 18 -5.64 -0.56 6.31
N GLU A 19 -6.46 -0.02 7.21
CA GLU A 19 -7.64 0.79 6.85
C GLU A 19 -7.26 2.10 6.17
N ARG A 20 -6.16 2.72 6.62
CA ARG A 20 -5.61 3.93 5.99
C ARG A 20 -5.14 3.62 4.58
N ILE A 21 -4.39 2.52 4.41
CA ILE A 21 -3.90 2.08 3.10
C ILE A 21 -5.07 1.79 2.16
N LYS A 22 -6.10 1.09 2.66
CA LYS A 22 -7.30 0.77 1.89
C LYS A 22 -8.04 2.04 1.45
N ARG A 23 -8.21 3.02 2.34
CA ARG A 23 -8.86 4.30 2.02
C ARG A 23 -8.11 5.07 0.95
N GLU A 24 -6.79 5.14 1.06
CA GLU A 24 -5.93 5.81 0.09
C GLU A 24 -5.93 5.09 -1.27
N TYR A 25 -5.92 3.76 -1.25
CA TYR A 25 -6.08 2.96 -2.45
C TYR A 25 -7.43 3.19 -3.13
N LEU A 26 -8.54 3.23 -2.39
CA LEU A 26 -9.87 3.49 -2.97
C LEU A 26 -9.94 4.87 -3.63
N ARG A 27 -9.32 5.90 -3.02
CA ARG A 27 -9.19 7.23 -3.62
C ARG A 27 -8.35 7.20 -4.90
N TYR A 28 -7.25 6.46 -4.89
CA TYR A 28 -6.40 6.29 -6.07
C TYR A 28 -7.15 5.55 -7.20
N LYS A 29 -7.83 4.45 -6.86
CA LYS A 29 -8.61 3.61 -7.78
C LYS A 29 -9.70 4.41 -8.47
N ALA A 30 -10.52 5.14 -7.71
CA ALA A 30 -11.59 5.96 -8.26
C ALA A 30 -11.11 7.02 -9.26
N LYS A 31 -9.91 7.58 -9.03
CA LYS A 31 -9.35 8.64 -9.89
C LYS A 31 -8.57 8.13 -11.10
N ASN A 32 -7.97 6.95 -11.02
CA ASN A 32 -6.95 6.52 -12.00
C ASN A 32 -7.24 5.15 -12.65
N ILE A 33 -8.01 4.29 -11.99
CA ILE A 33 -8.27 2.92 -12.46
C ILE A 33 -9.71 2.81 -12.95
N ASP A 34 -10.68 3.33 -12.19
CA ASP A 34 -12.10 3.23 -12.54
C ASP A 34 -12.47 4.06 -13.78
N THR A 35 -11.57 4.95 -14.23
CA THR A 35 -11.69 5.71 -15.47
C THR A 35 -11.24 4.92 -16.71
N LEU A 36 -10.67 3.73 -16.54
CA LEU A 36 -10.20 2.89 -17.64
C LEU A 36 -11.36 2.08 -18.23
N GLU A 37 -11.37 1.93 -19.56
CA GLU A 37 -12.46 1.27 -20.30
C GLU A 37 -12.56 -0.23 -20.01
N TYR A 38 -11.44 -0.88 -19.67
CA TYR A 38 -11.39 -2.28 -19.30
C TYR A 38 -10.51 -2.47 -18.05
N VAL A 39 -11.12 -3.03 -17.01
CA VAL A 39 -10.45 -3.38 -15.75
C VAL A 39 -10.91 -4.76 -15.32
N ASP A 40 -9.97 -5.70 -15.20
CA ASP A 40 -10.23 -7.04 -14.68
C ASP A 40 -9.73 -7.22 -13.23
N ASP A 41 -10.15 -8.31 -12.59
CA ASP A 41 -9.82 -8.59 -11.19
C ASP A 41 -8.32 -8.84 -10.97
N ALA A 42 -7.61 -9.37 -11.98
CA ALA A 42 -6.17 -9.59 -11.91
C ALA A 42 -5.41 -8.25 -11.90
N MET A 43 -5.81 -7.31 -12.76
CA MET A 43 -5.28 -5.95 -12.81
C MET A 43 -5.52 -5.22 -11.49
N LEU A 44 -6.72 -5.32 -10.92
CA LEU A 44 -7.03 -4.76 -9.59
C LEU A 44 -6.11 -5.32 -8.52
N ALA A 45 -5.91 -6.65 -8.50
CA ALA A 45 -5.01 -7.30 -7.56
C ALA A 45 -3.57 -6.77 -7.71
N VAL A 46 -3.07 -6.61 -8.94
CA VAL A 46 -1.74 -6.03 -9.18
C VAL A 46 -1.63 -4.62 -8.60
N TYR A 47 -2.63 -3.77 -8.83
CA TYR A 47 -2.64 -2.41 -8.31
C TYR A 47 -2.73 -2.37 -6.79
N GLU A 48 -3.49 -3.25 -6.15
CA GLU A 48 -3.53 -3.36 -4.68
C GLU A 48 -2.15 -3.71 -4.11
N HIS A 49 -1.43 -4.66 -4.71
CA HIS A 49 -0.08 -5.03 -4.29
C HIS A 49 0.92 -3.89 -4.54
N ALA A 50 0.90 -3.29 -5.74
CA ALA A 50 1.77 -2.18 -6.09
C ALA A 50 1.56 -0.98 -5.15
N PHE A 51 0.31 -0.68 -4.82
CA PHE A 51 -0.06 0.38 -3.91
C PHE A 51 0.39 0.08 -2.48
N PHE A 52 0.12 -1.11 -1.97
CA PHE A 52 0.57 -1.55 -0.64
C PHE A 52 2.10 -1.46 -0.52
N PHE A 53 2.84 -1.95 -1.52
CA PHE A 53 4.30 -1.83 -1.56
C PHE A 53 4.75 -0.37 -1.57
N ASN A 54 4.12 0.47 -2.40
CA ASN A 54 4.51 1.86 -2.48
C ASN A 54 4.27 2.60 -1.15
N PHE A 55 3.20 2.25 -0.44
CA PHE A 55 2.83 2.86 0.83
C PHE A 55 3.70 2.38 1.99
N THR A 56 3.89 1.07 2.12
CA THR A 56 4.56 0.45 3.29
C THR A 56 6.05 0.24 3.09
N LYS A 57 6.52 0.22 1.84
CA LYS A 57 7.87 -0.23 1.43
C LYS A 57 8.20 -1.68 1.82
N THR A 58 7.20 -2.46 2.22
CA THR A 58 7.36 -3.86 2.59
C THR A 58 7.70 -4.70 1.36
N LYS A 59 8.79 -5.47 1.41
CA LYS A 59 9.21 -6.32 0.29
C LYS A 59 8.31 -7.56 0.20
N PHE A 60 7.86 -7.87 -1.02
CA PHE A 60 7.12 -9.09 -1.30
C PHE A 60 8.03 -10.25 -1.70
N SER A 61 7.66 -11.43 -1.22
CA SER A 61 8.14 -12.73 -1.68
C SER A 61 7.34 -13.18 -2.91
N LYS A 62 7.90 -14.05 -3.75
CA LYS A 62 7.13 -14.64 -4.88
C LYS A 62 5.84 -15.36 -4.45
N LYS A 63 5.77 -15.82 -3.19
CA LYS A 63 4.61 -16.49 -2.59
C LYS A 63 3.50 -15.51 -2.19
N ASP A 64 3.80 -14.22 -2.16
CA ASP A 64 2.87 -13.15 -1.74
C ASP A 64 2.10 -12.60 -2.94
N LEU A 65 2.54 -12.93 -4.17
CA LEU A 65 1.90 -12.52 -5.41
C LEU A 65 0.99 -13.63 -5.93
N PRO A 66 -0.21 -13.30 -6.45
CA PRO A 66 -1.02 -14.27 -7.19
C PRO A 66 -0.23 -14.87 -8.35
N LYS A 67 -0.44 -16.15 -8.67
CA LYS A 67 0.28 -16.85 -9.75
C LYS A 67 0.13 -16.18 -11.12
N GLU A 68 -0.98 -15.49 -11.33
CA GLU A 68 -1.28 -14.72 -12.53
C GLU A 68 -0.44 -13.43 -12.65
N VAL A 69 0.08 -12.91 -11.53
CA VAL A 69 0.82 -11.66 -11.47
C VAL A 69 2.30 -11.88 -11.81
N LYS A 70 2.66 -11.56 -13.05
CA LYS A 70 4.07 -11.56 -13.49
C LYS A 70 4.82 -10.37 -12.85
N PRO A 71 6.09 -10.55 -12.44
CA PRO A 71 6.90 -9.47 -11.85
C PRO A 71 7.02 -8.22 -12.73
N ARG A 72 7.01 -8.38 -14.06
CA ARG A 72 7.04 -7.26 -15.01
C ARG A 72 5.78 -6.38 -14.92
N ILE A 73 4.61 -7.01 -14.76
CA ILE A 73 3.31 -6.31 -14.67
C ILE A 73 3.24 -5.56 -13.33
N LEU A 74 3.67 -6.20 -12.23
CA LEU A 74 3.78 -5.53 -10.94
C LEU A 74 4.71 -4.32 -10.97
N LYS A 75 5.86 -4.44 -11.65
CA LYS A 75 6.80 -3.32 -11.80
C LYS A 75 6.17 -2.16 -12.58
N ALA A 76 5.45 -2.45 -13.67
CA ALA A 76 4.75 -1.43 -14.44
C ALA A 76 3.70 -0.70 -13.59
N ALA A 77 2.84 -1.45 -12.89
CA ALA A 77 1.84 -0.90 -12.00
C ALA A 77 2.47 -0.07 -10.86
N LEU A 78 3.61 -0.51 -10.32
CA LEU A 78 4.34 0.23 -9.30
C LEU A 78 4.87 1.57 -9.82
N GLU A 79 5.43 1.61 -11.02
CA GLU A 79 5.88 2.86 -11.63
C GLU A 79 4.71 3.81 -11.91
N GLU A 80 3.56 3.28 -12.34
CA GLU A 80 2.34 4.08 -12.49
C GLU A 80 1.83 4.65 -11.16
N VAL A 81 1.79 3.81 -10.11
CA VAL A 81 1.41 4.24 -8.77
C VAL A 81 2.36 5.31 -8.28
N LYS A 82 3.69 5.15 -8.40
CA LYS A 82 4.65 6.18 -7.98
C LYS A 82 4.48 7.52 -8.71
N LYS A 83 4.13 7.48 -10.00
CA LYS A 83 3.92 8.70 -10.80
C LYS A 83 2.62 9.40 -10.44
N LYS A 84 1.54 8.65 -10.23
CA LYS A 84 0.17 9.17 -10.07
C LYS A 84 -0.24 9.37 -8.60
N TYR A 85 0.36 8.61 -7.67
CA TYR A 85 0.11 8.71 -6.24
C TYR A 85 1.21 9.51 -5.55
N VAL A 86 0.82 10.69 -5.05
CA VAL A 86 1.65 11.51 -4.16
C VAL A 86 1.06 11.38 -2.76
N PRO A 87 1.76 10.75 -1.80
CA PRO A 87 1.32 10.72 -0.41
C PRO A 87 1.22 12.16 0.09
N ASN A 88 0.09 12.51 0.71
CA ASN A 88 -0.15 13.86 1.25
C ASN A 88 -0.15 14.99 0.19
N LYS A 89 -0.84 14.83 -0.95
CA LYS A 89 -1.56 15.99 -1.51
C LYS A 89 -2.77 16.33 -0.60
N SER A 90 -2.47 16.67 0.64
CA SER A 90 -3.39 17.32 1.55
C SER A 90 -3.07 18.80 1.48
N THR A 91 -4.06 19.60 1.08
CA THR A 91 -4.30 20.89 1.74
C THR A 91 -4.00 20.69 3.23
N GLU A 92 -3.02 21.44 3.73
CA GLU A 92 -2.55 21.53 5.12
C GLU A 92 -3.39 20.75 6.15
N GLU A 93 -2.90 19.62 6.66
CA GLU A 93 -3.33 19.15 7.97
C GLU A 93 -2.16 18.47 8.68
N LYS A 94 -1.69 19.16 9.73
CA LYS A 94 -0.69 18.70 10.69
C LYS A 94 -1.19 17.43 11.38
N GLY A 95 -0.41 16.35 11.32
CA GLY A 95 -0.76 15.09 12.01
C GLY A 95 0.46 14.28 12.40
N LEU A 96 1.01 14.62 13.56
CA LEU A 96 1.85 13.84 14.48
C LEU A 96 2.63 12.63 13.90
N VAL A 97 3.93 12.82 13.73
CA VAL A 97 4.90 11.72 13.66
C VAL A 97 5.31 11.36 15.09
N CYS A 98 4.93 10.17 15.56
CA CYS A 98 5.48 9.58 16.77
C CYS A 98 6.97 9.32 16.58
N ASN A 99 7.83 10.02 17.32
CA ASN A 99 9.24 9.69 17.43
C ASN A 99 9.40 8.36 18.19
N LEU A 100 9.99 7.34 17.55
CA LEU A 100 10.34 6.05 18.17
C LEU A 100 11.38 6.15 19.31
N TYR A 101 11.93 7.34 19.59
CA TYR A 101 12.92 7.56 20.65
C TYR A 101 12.37 7.49 22.09
N SER A 102 11.05 7.34 22.29
CA SER A 102 10.49 7.23 23.65
C SER A 102 10.35 5.80 24.19
N ILE A 103 10.63 4.77 23.38
CA ILE A 103 10.42 3.35 23.80
C ILE A 103 11.74 2.65 24.17
N THR A 104 12.90 3.23 23.85
CA THR A 104 14.20 2.62 24.18
C THR A 104 15.15 3.63 24.83
N ASN A 105 14.82 4.05 26.04
CA ASN A 105 15.83 4.38 27.06
C ASN A 105 15.23 4.21 28.47
N THR A 106 14.76 3.00 28.77
CA THR A 106 14.97 2.46 30.11
C THR A 106 16.41 1.99 30.17
N LEU A 107 17.30 2.77 30.79
CA LEU A 107 18.41 2.28 31.63
C LEU A 107 19.21 3.45 32.21
N SER A 108 19.28 3.44 33.55
CA SER A 108 20.39 3.88 34.39
C SER A 108 20.88 5.34 34.32
N PHE A 109 20.48 6.14 35.30
CA PHE A 109 21.45 6.84 36.16
C PHE A 109 20.94 6.82 37.60
N GLN A 110 21.78 6.28 38.48
CA GLN A 110 21.74 6.50 39.93
C GLN A 110 21.96 7.99 40.24
#